data_AF-A0A4V1KSK1-F1
#
_entry.id   AF-A0A4V1KSK1-F1
#
_cell.length_a   1.000
_cell.length_b   1.000
_cell.length_c   1.000
_cell.angle_alpha   90.00
_cell.angle_beta   90.00
_cell.angle_gamma   90.00
#
_symmetry.space_group_name_H-M   'P 1'
#
loop_
_entity.id
_entity.type
_entity.pdbx_description
1 polymer ?
#
loop_
_entity_poly.entity_id
_entity_poly.type
_entity_poly.pdbx_seq_one_letter_code
_entity_poly.pdbx_strand_id
1 'polypeptide(L)' 'MGKSKEILTGDLMRTLISACKSVLPEGWGITILTYQHNKPGIANYISDSERADMIKMLRETADRLENKQDFPSVEQN' A
#
# COMPACT_ATOMS: atom_id res chain seq x y z
N MET A 1 12.42 -0.44 -33.24
CA MET A 1 11.69 0.80 -32.90
C MET A 1 10.84 0.54 -31.66
N GLY A 2 11.41 0.82 -30.49
CA GLY A 2 10.81 0.54 -29.19
C GLY A 2 9.73 1.57 -28.84
N LYS A 3 8.48 1.12 -28.78
CA LYS A 3 7.46 1.77 -27.97
C LYS A 3 7.28 0.90 -26.72
N SER A 4 8.23 0.97 -25.78
CA SER A 4 7.90 0.62 -24.40
C SER A 4 6.88 1.66 -23.97
N LYS A 5 5.61 1.28 -24.03
CA LYS A 5 4.49 2.11 -23.60
C LYS A 5 4.81 2.60 -22.20
N GLU A 6 4.87 3.92 -22.07
CA GLU A 6 4.70 4.61 -20.82
C GLU A 6 3.39 4.07 -20.22
N ILE A 7 3.49 3.11 -19.29
CA ILE A 7 2.33 2.71 -18.50
C ILE A 7 2.06 3.94 -17.66
N LEU A 8 1.00 4.68 -18.02
CA LEU A 8 0.53 5.79 -17.21
C LEU A 8 0.44 5.26 -15.78
N THR A 9 1.09 5.95 -14.85
CA THR A 9 1.21 5.52 -13.44
C THR A 9 -0.14 5.13 -12.85
N GLY A 10 -1.24 5.74 -13.29
CA GLY A 10 -2.60 5.34 -12.92
C GLY A 10 -3.02 3.93 -13.35
N ASP A 11 -2.66 3.46 -14.55
CA ASP A 11 -2.99 2.11 -15.03
C ASP A 11 -2.18 1.03 -14.31
N LEU A 12 -0.91 1.32 -14.01
CA LEU A 12 -0.08 0.44 -13.20
C LEU A 12 -0.67 0.28 -11.79
N MET A 13 -1.02 1.39 -11.14
CA MET A 13 -1.53 1.38 -9.77
C MET A 13 -2.89 0.67 -9.67
N ARG A 14 -3.77 0.82 -10.67
CA ARG A 14 -5.02 0.04 -10.76
C ARG A 14 -4.76 -1.46 -10.92
N THR A 15 -3.80 -1.82 -11.76
CA THR A 15 -3.40 -3.23 -11.95
C THR A 15 -2.87 -3.84 -10.66
N LEU A 16 -2.07 -3.08 -9.90
CA LEU A 16 -1.55 -3.51 -8.60
C LEU A 16 -2.67 -3.75 -7.58
N ILE A 17 -3.62 -2.82 -7.44
CA ILE A 17 -4.80 -3.05 -6.56
C ILE A 17 -5.54 -4.32 -7.00
N SER A 18 -5.82 -4.48 -8.29
CA SER A 18 -6.56 -5.64 -8.78
C SER A 18 -5.85 -6.96 -8.45
N ALA A 19 -4.52 -7.00 -8.61
CA ALA A 19 -3.71 -8.17 -8.30
C ALA A 19 -3.67 -8.46 -6.79
N CYS A 20 -3.62 -7.42 -5.94
CA CYS A 20 -3.70 -7.61 -4.49
C CYS A 20 -5.09 -8.12 -4.07
N LYS A 21 -6.17 -7.53 -4.60
CA LYS A 21 -7.54 -7.95 -4.24
C LYS A 21 -7.87 -9.37 -4.66
N SER A 22 -7.20 -9.93 -5.68
CA SER A 22 -7.42 -11.33 -6.07
C SER A 22 -6.89 -12.34 -5.07
N VAL A 23 -6.04 -11.93 -4.13
CA VAL A 23 -5.45 -12.81 -3.10
C VAL A 23 -5.82 -12.42 -1.68
N LEU A 24 -6.40 -11.24 -1.47
CA LEU A 24 -6.90 -10.81 -0.17
C LEU A 24 -8.22 -11.53 0.16
N PRO A 25 -8.50 -11.79 1.45
CA PRO A 25 -9.79 -12.31 1.86
C PRO A 25 -10.94 -11.36 1.50
N GLU A 26 -12.14 -11.91 1.32
CA GLU A 26 -13.33 -11.12 1.03
C GLU A 26 -13.57 -10.06 2.13
N GLY A 27 -13.93 -8.84 1.70
CA GLY A 27 -14.20 -7.71 2.60
C GLY A 27 -12.97 -6.93 3.07
N TRP A 28 -11.74 -7.34 2.71
CA TRP A 28 -10.54 -6.60 3.06
C TRP A 28 -10.29 -5.44 2.08
N GLY A 29 -9.95 -4.27 2.63
CA GLY A 29 -9.47 -3.11 1.87
C GLY A 29 -7.95 -3.04 1.81
N ILE A 30 -7.43 -2.26 0.86
CA ILE A 30 -5.98 -2.08 0.65
C ILE A 30 -5.63 -0.63 0.34
N THR A 31 -4.50 -0.20 0.91
CA THR A 31 -3.84 1.06 0.54
C THR A 31 -2.40 0.77 0.16
N ILE A 32 -1.98 1.20 -1.03
CA ILE A 32 -0.61 1.06 -1.53
C ILE A 32 0.03 2.44 -1.53
N LEU A 33 1.08 2.62 -0.74
CA LEU A 33 1.92 3.81 -0.73
C LEU A 33 3.19 3.53 -1.52
N THR A 34 3.59 4.46 -2.36
CA THR A 34 4.88 4.43 -3.07
C THR A 34 5.69 5.65 -2.68
N TYR A 35 6.97 5.46 -2.47
CA TYR A 35 7.92 6.52 -2.15
C TYR A 35 9.21 6.30 -2.92
N GLN A 36 9.97 7.36 -3.13
CA GLN A 36 11.28 7.25 -3.76
C GLN A 36 12.30 6.81 -2.71
N HIS A 37 13.09 5.78 -3.01
CA HIS A 37 14.18 5.36 -2.12
C HIS A 37 15.09 6.56 -1.81
N ASN A 38 15.53 6.66 -0.55
CA ASN A 38 16.39 7.73 -0.03
C ASN A 38 15.81 9.14 -0.11
N LYS A 39 14.49 9.30 -0.33
CA LYS A 39 13.81 10.58 -0.19
C LYS A 39 12.72 10.49 0.88
N PRO A 40 12.59 11.53 1.73
CA PRO A 40 11.51 11.56 2.70
C PRO A 40 10.15 11.75 2.01
N GLY A 41 9.12 11.08 2.53
CA GLY A 41 7.73 11.30 2.15
C GLY A 41 7.17 10.36 1.06
N ILE A 42 5.85 10.44 0.86
CA ILE A 42 5.10 9.65 -0.11
C ILE A 42 5.19 10.31 -1.48
N ALA A 43 5.45 9.53 -2.52
CA ALA A 43 5.44 9.98 -3.92
C ALA A 43 4.06 9.84 -4.56
N ASN A 44 3.39 8.71 -4.32
CA ASN A 44 2.03 8.46 -4.80
C ASN A 44 1.32 7.43 -3.91
N TYR A 45 -0.01 7.42 -3.92
CA TYR A 45 -0.80 6.40 -3.26
C TYR A 45 -2.05 6.01 -4.06
N ILE A 46 -2.54 4.81 -3.83
CA ILE A 46 -3.85 4.35 -4.29
C ILE A 46 -4.52 3.54 -3.17
N SER A 47 -5.82 3.70 -3.01
CA SER A 47 -6.62 2.99 -2.01
C SER A 47 -7.99 2.67 -2.58
N ASP A 48 -8.56 1.54 -2.17
CA ASP A 48 -9.97 1.19 -2.41
C ASP A 48 -10.85 1.36 -1.17
N SER A 49 -10.27 1.89 -0.09
CA SER A 49 -10.95 2.17 1.18
C SER A 49 -11.55 3.57 1.22
N GLU A 50 -12.53 3.76 2.11
CA GLU A 50 -13.05 5.07 2.46
C GLU A 50 -11.95 5.97 3.03
N ARG A 51 -11.97 7.26 2.69
CA ARG A 51 -10.92 8.21 3.08
C ARG A 51 -10.73 8.29 4.61
N ALA A 52 -11.83 8.26 5.36
CA ALA A 52 -11.80 8.35 6.82
C ALA A 52 -11.07 7.15 7.43
N ASP A 53 -11.38 5.95 6.95
CA ASP A 53 -10.74 4.71 7.40
C ASP A 53 -9.27 4.68 7.01
N MET A 54 -8.94 5.12 5.79
CA MET A 54 -7.55 5.25 5.33
C MET A 54 -6.73 6.18 6.24
N ILE A 55 -7.25 7.34 6.62
CA ILE A 55 -6.53 8.26 7.53
C ILE A 55 -6.31 7.60 8.89
N LYS A 56 -7.33 6.92 9.42
CA LYS A 56 -7.24 6.25 10.71
C LYS A 56 -6.19 5.13 10.70
N MET A 57 -6.22 4.24 9.70
CA MET A 57 -5.26 3.14 9.59
C MET A 57 -3.82 3.64 9.39
N LEU A 58 -3.61 4.73 8.65
CA LEU A 58 -2.27 5.28 8.43
C LEU A 58 -1.69 5.88 9.72
N ARG A 59 -2.50 6.56 10.52
CA ARG A 59 -2.10 7.04 11.85
C ARG A 59 -1.74 5.88 12.76
N GLU A 60 -2.62 4.88 12.84
CA GLU A 60 -2.36 3.68 13.63
C GLU A 60 -1.10 2.92 13.18
N THR A 61 -0.86 2.87 11.87
CA THR A 61 0.37 2.27 11.30
C THR A 61 1.60 3.06 11.74
N ALA A 62 1.56 4.39 11.65
CA ALA A 62 2.65 5.24 12.13
C ALA A 62 2.91 5.03 13.62
N ASP A 63 1.85 5.05 14.44
CA ASP A 63 1.94 4.81 15.89
C ASP A 63 2.58 3.46 16.19
N ARG A 64 2.17 2.39 15.49
CA ARG A 64 2.74 1.04 15.67
C ARG A 64 4.22 0.99 15.30
N LEU A 65 4.62 1.61 14.18
CA LEU A 65 6.01 1.66 13.73
C LEU A 65 6.89 2.44 14.73
N GLU A 66 6.42 3.59 15.21
CA GLU A 66 7.13 4.40 16.21
C GLU A 66 7.31 3.65 17.52
N ASN A 67 6.32 2.83 17.90
CA ASN A 67 6.34 2.00 19.10
C ASN A 67 6.93 0.59 18.89
N LYS A 68 7.43 0.25 17.69
CA LYS A 68 8.01 -1.07 17.37
C LYS A 68 7.02 -2.24 17.59
N GLN A 69 5.75 -2.02 17.30
CA GLN A 69 4.65 -2.98 17.44
C GLN A 69 4.32 -3.72 16.13
N ASP A 70 5.17 -3.57 15.12
CA ASP A 70 5.05 -4.12 13.78
C ASP A 70 5.76 -5.47 13.59
N PHE A 71 6.46 -5.97 14.61
CA PHE A 71 7.12 -7.28 14.55
C PHE A 71 6.10 -8.43 14.63
N PRO A 72 6.14 -9.41 13.70
CA PRO A 72 5.43 -10.67 13.88
C PRO A 72 6.03 -11.42 15.08
N SER A 73 5.18 -11.90 15.99
CA SER A 73 5.58 -12.93 16.94
C SER A 73 6.02 -14.16 16.15
N VAL A 74 7.33 -14.36 16.02
CA VAL A 74 7.88 -15.64 15.57
C VAL A 74 7.71 -16.63 16.72
N GLU A 75 6.64 -17.42 16.68
CA GLU A 75 6.67 -18.80 17.18
C GLU A 75 5.74 -19.64 16.28
N GLN A 76 6.27 -20.06 15.13
CA GLN A 76 5.81 -21.30 14.51
C GLN A 76 6.57 -22.43 15.22
N ASN A 77 5.86 -23.18 16.06
CA ASN A 77 6.34 -24.47 16.59
C ASN A 77 6.41 -25.52 15.48
#